data_AF-A0AAD5EUT3-F1
#
_entry.id   AF-A0AAD5EUT3-F1
#
_cell.length_a   1.000
_cell.length_b   1.000
_cell.length_c   1.000
_cell.angle_alpha   90.00
_cell.angle_beta   90.00
_cell.angle_gamma   90.00
#
_symmetry.space_group_name_H-M   'P 1'
#
loop_
_entity.id
_entity.type
_entity.pdbx_description
1 polymer ?
#
loop_
_entity_poly.entity_id
_entity_poly.type
_entity_poly.pdbx_seq_one_letter_code
_entity_poly.pdbx_strand_id
1 'polypeptide(L)'
;MTTAHRPTFDPARGKEALRGPAYHQRLLPAHTQLKYRQAGQGGDADEGPSRDLAAELLAAEAAHFKKNGAPALLDDADEDDEGSTSGGVKRSLPPAAGEAEDLEAKRRRILAETRDIDADDDSEEDEEDSDDDDDSDDDSDAELQRELDRVRREREERKKKEEAERLKEEQEARERNIALGNPLLNKQDFNMKRRWDDDVVFKNQARGTEDKGKKKEFVNDLLRSDFHRRFMSKYVR
;
A
#
# COMPACT_ATOMS: atom_id res chain seq x y z
N MET A 1 -50.71 38.16 -16.86
CA MET A 1 -49.64 37.87 -15.86
C MET A 1 -48.92 39.17 -15.56
N THR A 2 -48.76 39.55 -14.29
CA THR A 2 -48.16 40.84 -13.92
C THR A 2 -46.64 40.78 -14.02
N THR A 3 -46.03 41.83 -14.56
CA THR A 3 -44.59 41.89 -14.91
C THR A 3 -43.71 42.40 -13.77
N ALA A 4 -44.19 42.36 -12.51
CA ALA A 4 -43.51 42.98 -11.38
C ALA A 4 -42.37 42.10 -10.80
N HIS A 5 -42.52 40.77 -10.80
CA HIS A 5 -41.47 39.86 -10.38
C HIS A 5 -40.57 39.51 -11.57
N ARG A 6 -39.45 40.21 -11.68
CA ARG A 6 -38.44 40.00 -12.75
C ARG A 6 -37.08 39.67 -12.14
N PRO A 7 -36.28 38.80 -12.77
CA PRO A 7 -34.91 38.57 -12.34
C PRO A 7 -34.05 39.83 -12.54
N THR A 8 -33.02 39.97 -11.73
CA THR A 8 -32.02 41.04 -11.86
C THR A 8 -30.97 40.62 -12.89
N PHE A 9 -31.02 41.21 -14.10
CA PHE A 9 -30.02 40.94 -15.14
C PHE A 9 -28.76 41.80 -14.99
N ASP A 10 -28.92 43.06 -14.57
CA ASP A 10 -27.81 43.96 -14.28
C ASP A 10 -27.75 44.27 -12.78
N PRO A 11 -26.63 43.96 -12.09
CA PRO A 11 -26.48 44.29 -10.68
C PRO A 11 -26.27 45.80 -10.48
N ALA A 12 -26.70 46.32 -9.33
CA ALA A 12 -26.46 47.70 -8.95
C ALA A 12 -24.96 47.98 -8.83
N ARG A 13 -24.46 48.99 -9.54
CA ARG A 13 -23.06 49.44 -9.46
C ARG A 13 -22.87 50.40 -8.30
N GLY A 14 -21.84 50.16 -7.49
CA GLY A 14 -21.44 51.08 -6.43
C GLY A 14 -21.08 52.45 -7.00
N LYS A 15 -21.65 53.51 -6.42
CA LYS A 15 -21.27 54.91 -6.59
C LYS A 15 -21.02 55.49 -5.19
N GLU A 16 -20.45 56.69 -5.10
CA GLU A 16 -20.39 57.39 -3.83
C GLU A 16 -21.82 57.58 -3.28
N ALA A 17 -22.10 56.88 -2.18
CA ALA A 17 -23.37 57.02 -1.48
C ALA A 17 -23.33 58.30 -0.63
N LEU A 18 -24.40 59.09 -0.65
CA LEU A 18 -24.55 60.20 0.29
C LEU A 18 -24.64 59.64 1.71
N ARG A 19 -23.51 59.67 2.41
CA ARG A 19 -23.42 59.25 3.80
C ARG A 19 -24.05 60.33 4.66
N GLY A 20 -25.32 60.13 5.01
CA GLY A 20 -26.01 61.00 5.96
C GLY A 20 -25.40 60.92 7.37
N PRO A 21 -25.83 61.79 8.30
CA PRO A 21 -25.32 61.85 9.68
C PRO A 21 -25.74 60.65 10.55
N ALA A 22 -26.52 59.72 10.02
CA ALA A 22 -26.95 58.51 10.72
C ALA A 22 -25.84 57.45 10.72
N TYR A 23 -25.48 56.96 11.91
CA TYR A 23 -24.52 55.87 12.09
C TYR A 23 -25.24 54.59 12.49
N HIS A 24 -24.83 53.46 11.91
CA HIS A 24 -25.30 52.14 12.30
C HIS A 24 -24.50 51.61 13.50
N GLN A 25 -25.08 50.77 14.36
CA GLN A 25 -24.40 50.16 15.52
C GLN A 25 -23.07 49.47 15.16
N ARG A 26 -22.98 48.85 13.98
CA ARG A 26 -21.75 48.21 13.44
C ARG A 26 -20.63 49.20 13.07
N LEU A 27 -20.95 50.49 12.91
CA LEU A 27 -19.98 51.54 12.60
C LEU A 27 -19.45 52.23 13.85
N LEU A 28 -19.87 51.79 15.04
CA LEU A 28 -19.25 52.22 16.29
C LEU A 28 -17.78 51.76 16.32
N PRO A 29 -16.88 52.51 16.98
CA PRO A 29 -15.47 52.14 17.05
C PRO A 29 -15.27 50.74 17.64
N ALA A 30 -14.70 49.83 16.84
CA ALA A 30 -14.33 48.47 17.22
C ALA A 30 -13.04 48.08 16.50
N HIS A 31 -12.19 47.26 17.15
CA HIS A 31 -10.88 46.84 16.62
C HIS A 31 -10.02 48.00 16.10
N THR A 32 -9.88 49.06 16.92
CA THR A 32 -9.15 50.29 16.57
C THR A 32 -7.63 50.11 16.50
N GLN A 33 -7.12 48.93 16.88
CA GLN A 33 -5.70 48.60 16.85
C GLN A 33 -5.47 47.42 15.90
N LEU A 34 -4.60 47.64 14.90
CA LEU A 34 -4.15 46.59 14.00
C LEU A 34 -3.04 45.78 14.66
N LYS A 35 -3.15 44.46 14.60
CA LYS A 35 -2.09 43.55 15.03
C LYS A 35 -1.11 43.33 13.88
N TYR A 36 0.17 43.56 14.14
CA TYR A 36 1.23 43.25 13.20
C TYR A 36 1.88 41.92 13.56
N ARG A 37 2.30 41.17 12.54
CA ARG A 37 3.10 39.96 12.73
C ARG A 37 4.39 40.35 13.45
N GLN A 38 4.78 39.56 14.43
CA GLN A 38 6.06 39.70 15.12
C GLN A 38 7.05 38.66 14.57
N ALA A 39 8.34 38.85 14.81
CA ALA A 39 9.34 37.82 14.53
C ALA A 39 8.94 36.48 15.16
N GLY A 40 9.08 35.39 14.42
CA GLY A 40 8.65 34.04 14.74
C GLY A 40 7.23 33.68 14.31
N GLN A 41 6.41 34.65 13.85
CA GLN A 41 5.04 34.39 13.35
C GLN A 41 4.98 34.21 11.82
N GLY A 42 6.14 34.20 11.17
CA GLY A 42 6.29 34.13 9.71
C GLY A 42 5.97 35.44 9.00
N GLY A 43 6.26 35.45 7.69
CA GLY A 43 6.07 36.60 6.82
C GLY A 43 7.20 37.63 6.92
N ASP A 44 6.91 38.86 6.50
CA ASP A 44 7.88 39.96 6.35
C ASP A 44 8.50 40.45 7.68
N ALA A 45 7.92 40.07 8.82
CA ALA A 45 8.43 40.41 10.14
C ALA A 45 9.60 39.51 10.61
N ASP A 46 9.89 38.42 9.89
CA ASP A 46 11.08 37.59 10.12
C ASP A 46 12.26 38.19 9.36
N GLU A 47 13.12 38.95 10.04
CA GLU A 47 14.35 39.57 9.49
C GLU A 47 15.45 38.55 9.12
N GLY A 48 15.13 37.26 9.05
CA GLY A 48 16.07 36.19 8.74
C GLY A 48 16.33 36.02 7.23
N PRO A 49 17.32 35.20 6.84
CA PRO A 49 17.51 34.81 5.45
C PRO A 49 16.26 34.12 4.91
N SER A 50 16.00 34.27 3.61
CA SER A 50 14.88 33.62 2.93
C SER A 50 14.92 32.10 3.18
N ARG A 51 13.87 31.56 3.80
CA ARG A 51 13.72 30.12 4.01
C ARG A 51 13.61 29.41 2.66
N ASP A 52 14.28 28.27 2.53
CA ASP A 52 14.05 27.37 1.40
C ASP A 52 12.77 26.57 1.64
N LEU A 53 11.66 27.12 1.16
CA LEU A 53 10.32 26.57 1.35
C LEU A 53 10.15 25.21 0.64
N ALA A 54 10.88 24.98 -0.45
CA ALA A 54 10.78 23.72 -1.20
C ALA A 54 11.39 22.56 -0.40
N ALA A 55 12.58 22.76 0.15
CA ALA A 55 13.23 21.75 0.99
C ALA A 55 12.43 21.46 2.28
N GLU A 56 11.88 22.50 2.92
CA GLU A 56 11.05 22.33 4.12
C GLU A 56 9.76 21.54 3.82
N LEU A 57 9.10 21.83 2.70
CA LEU A 57 7.90 21.13 2.26
C LEU A 57 8.18 19.64 2.01
N LEU A 58 9.25 19.31 1.28
CA LEU A 58 9.61 17.92 1.01
C LEU A 58 9.94 17.14 2.29
N ALA A 59 10.64 17.78 3.24
CA ALA A 59 10.91 17.17 4.54
C ALA A 59 9.63 16.94 5.37
N ALA A 60 8.70 17.89 5.35
CA ALA A 60 7.42 17.78 6.04
C ALA A 60 6.53 16.69 5.43
N GLU A 61 6.49 16.58 4.10
CA GLU A 61 5.79 15.51 3.39
C GLU A 61 6.39 14.15 3.73
N ALA A 62 7.71 13.99 3.63
CA ALA A 62 8.38 12.74 3.98
C ALA A 62 8.09 12.32 5.44
N ALA A 63 8.07 13.26 6.39
CA ALA A 63 7.71 12.99 7.78
C ALA A 63 6.23 12.58 7.93
N HIS A 64 5.32 13.24 7.21
CA HIS A 64 3.90 12.92 7.20
C HIS A 64 3.63 11.51 6.64
N PHE A 65 4.25 11.16 5.51
CA PHE A 65 4.12 9.83 4.90
C PHE A 65 4.70 8.71 5.79
N LYS A 66 5.83 8.96 6.48
CA LYS A 66 6.38 8.03 7.47
C LYS A 66 5.45 7.83 8.67
N LYS A 67 4.79 8.89 9.15
CA LYS A 67 3.90 8.83 10.33
C LYS A 67 2.55 8.17 10.02
N ASN A 68 1.96 8.52 8.88
CA ASN A 68 0.62 8.06 8.53
C ASN A 68 0.63 6.75 7.75
N GLY A 69 1.81 6.17 7.48
CA GLY A 69 1.97 4.89 6.80
C GLY A 69 1.26 4.93 5.45
N ALA A 70 1.89 5.57 4.47
CA ALA A 70 1.50 5.62 3.06
C ALA A 70 0.03 5.20 2.76
N PRO A 71 -0.93 6.12 2.59
CA PRO A 71 -1.80 5.95 1.45
C PRO A 71 -0.87 6.09 0.24
N ALA A 72 -0.48 4.97 -0.36
CA ALA A 72 0.08 5.00 -1.69
C ALA A 72 -0.88 5.85 -2.51
N LEU A 73 -0.45 7.06 -2.86
CA LEU A 73 -0.76 7.58 -4.17
C LEU A 73 -0.30 6.45 -5.08
N LEU A 74 -1.26 5.64 -5.52
CA LEU A 74 -1.12 4.97 -6.79
C LEU A 74 -0.60 6.05 -7.73
N ASP A 75 0.54 5.79 -8.35
CA ASP A 75 0.98 6.49 -9.54
C ASP A 75 -0.24 6.73 -10.43
N ASP A 76 -0.65 8.00 -10.52
CA ASP A 76 -1.22 8.57 -11.74
C ASP A 76 -0.06 9.20 -12.54
N ALA A 77 1.13 8.59 -12.45
CA ALA A 77 2.09 8.57 -13.53
C ALA A 77 1.86 7.24 -14.27
N ASP A 78 0.92 7.26 -15.20
CA ASP A 78 0.79 6.23 -16.25
C ASP A 78 2.13 6.14 -17.03
N GLU A 79 3.07 5.35 -16.51
CA GLU A 79 3.85 4.41 -17.30
C GLU A 79 3.07 3.09 -17.31
N ASP A 80 2.60 2.72 -18.50
CA ASP A 80 2.15 1.39 -18.91
C ASP A 80 0.76 0.86 -18.47
N ASP A 81 -0.30 1.35 -19.14
CA ASP A 81 -1.48 0.52 -19.48
C ASP A 81 -1.90 0.76 -20.96
N GLU A 82 -1.37 -0.07 -21.86
CA GLU A 82 -1.97 -0.33 -23.17
C GLU A 82 -2.58 -1.73 -23.14
N GLY A 83 -3.89 -1.81 -22.89
CA GLY A 83 -4.53 -3.10 -22.69
C GLY A 83 -6.05 -3.22 -22.81
N SER A 84 -6.78 -2.27 -23.40
CA SER A 84 -8.13 -2.43 -24.02
C SER A 84 -9.06 -1.24 -23.74
N THR A 85 -9.20 -0.31 -24.69
CA THR A 85 -10.53 -0.03 -25.27
C THR A 85 -10.42 0.58 -26.67
N SER A 86 -11.31 0.10 -27.51
CA SER A 86 -11.53 0.43 -28.91
C SER A 86 -11.63 1.94 -29.23
N GLY A 87 -10.81 2.38 -30.19
CA GLY A 87 -11.24 3.25 -31.28
C GLY A 87 -11.28 4.77 -31.03
N GLY A 88 -10.28 5.49 -31.55
CA GLY A 88 -10.38 6.95 -31.70
C GLY A 88 -9.07 7.68 -31.97
N VAL A 89 -8.66 7.69 -33.24
CA VAL A 89 -7.51 8.44 -33.83
C VAL A 89 -7.30 9.84 -33.24
N LYS A 90 -6.12 10.14 -32.66
CA LYS A 90 -5.45 11.47 -32.72
C LYS A 90 -3.92 11.33 -32.62
N ARG A 91 -3.22 11.78 -33.68
CA ARG A 91 -1.76 11.82 -33.81
C ARG A 91 -1.16 12.97 -32.98
N SER A 92 -0.04 12.73 -32.30
CA SER A 92 0.90 13.77 -31.86
C SER A 92 2.31 13.43 -32.35
N LEU A 93 2.99 14.42 -32.94
CA LEU A 93 4.38 14.33 -33.41
C LEU A 93 5.36 14.53 -32.24
N PRO A 94 6.53 13.85 -32.23
CA PRO A 94 7.56 14.12 -31.23
C PRO A 94 8.42 15.34 -31.63
N PRO A 95 8.84 16.22 -30.68
CA PRO A 95 9.87 17.21 -30.93
C PRO A 95 11.26 16.57 -30.84
N ALA A 96 12.09 16.92 -31.83
CA ALA A 96 13.48 16.54 -31.93
C ALA A 96 14.36 17.25 -30.88
N ALA A 97 15.15 16.47 -30.14
CA ALA A 97 16.38 16.90 -29.51
C ALA A 97 17.30 15.67 -29.39
N GLY A 98 18.53 15.83 -29.87
CA GLY A 98 19.40 14.75 -30.29
C GLY A 98 20.01 13.92 -29.17
N GLU A 99 20.15 12.63 -29.48
CA GLU A 99 21.34 11.84 -29.17
C GLU A 99 21.42 10.74 -30.24
N ALA A 100 22.30 10.96 -31.21
CA ALA A 100 22.62 9.98 -32.24
C ALA A 100 23.55 8.92 -31.65
N GLU A 101 23.01 8.08 -30.76
CA GLU A 101 23.58 6.77 -30.51
C GLU A 101 22.94 5.79 -31.49
N ASP A 102 23.79 5.14 -32.27
CA ASP A 102 23.43 4.26 -33.37
C ASP A 102 22.43 3.19 -32.92
N LEU A 103 21.17 3.28 -33.38
CA LEU A 103 20.09 2.33 -33.07
C LEU A 103 20.49 0.89 -33.42
N GLU A 104 21.44 0.74 -34.35
CA GLU A 104 22.04 -0.53 -34.76
C GLU A 104 22.92 -1.16 -33.67
N ALA A 105 23.62 -0.34 -32.86
CA ALA A 105 24.39 -0.81 -31.71
C ALA A 105 23.49 -1.29 -30.56
N LYS A 106 22.36 -0.59 -30.31
CA LYS A 106 21.34 -1.01 -29.33
C LYS A 106 20.67 -2.31 -29.76
N ARG A 107 20.33 -2.45 -31.05
CA ARG A 107 19.81 -3.71 -31.62
C ARG A 107 20.81 -4.87 -31.52
N ARG A 108 22.10 -4.63 -31.79
CA ARG A 108 23.15 -5.67 -31.68
C ARG A 108 23.39 -6.12 -30.24
N ARG A 109 23.28 -5.21 -29.26
CA ARG A 109 23.40 -5.54 -27.83
C ARG A 109 22.22 -6.40 -27.36
N ILE A 110 21.00 -5.99 -27.71
CA ILE A 110 19.79 -6.73 -27.34
C ILE A 110 19.79 -8.12 -27.98
N LEU A 111 20.14 -8.25 -29.27
CA LEU A 111 20.23 -9.55 -29.94
C LEU A 111 21.30 -10.50 -29.37
N ALA A 112 22.39 -9.98 -28.80
CA ALA A 112 23.40 -10.80 -28.16
C ALA A 112 22.94 -11.28 -26.78
N GLU A 113 22.31 -10.40 -26.01
CA GLU A 113 21.78 -10.70 -24.67
C GLU A 113 20.59 -11.67 -24.71
N THR A 114 19.74 -11.59 -25.73
CA THR A 114 18.62 -12.52 -25.90
C THR A 114 19.02 -13.84 -26.58
N ARG A 115 20.21 -13.94 -27.17
CA ARG A 115 20.67 -15.15 -27.86
C ARG A 115 20.88 -16.33 -26.91
N ASP A 116 21.33 -16.03 -25.69
CA ASP A 116 21.61 -17.04 -24.68
C ASP A 116 20.33 -17.48 -23.94
N ILE A 117 19.21 -16.76 -24.14
CA ILE A 117 17.89 -17.06 -23.54
C ILE A 117 17.01 -17.86 -24.53
N ASP A 118 17.25 -17.75 -25.85
CA ASP A 118 16.50 -18.42 -26.92
C ASP A 118 17.20 -19.69 -27.45
N ALA A 119 18.37 -20.04 -26.90
CA ALA A 119 19.00 -21.33 -27.14
C ALA A 119 18.38 -22.37 -26.21
N ASP A 120 17.37 -23.09 -26.71
CA ASP A 120 16.84 -24.30 -26.09
C ASP A 120 18.00 -25.29 -25.83
N ASP A 121 18.31 -25.53 -24.54
CA ASP A 121 19.10 -26.66 -24.08
C ASP A 121 18.14 -27.67 -23.45
N ASP A 122 17.70 -28.62 -24.28
CA ASP A 122 16.91 -29.79 -23.90
C ASP A 122 17.85 -31.00 -23.89
N SER A 123 18.36 -31.36 -22.71
CA SER A 123 18.81 -32.71 -22.41
C SER A 123 18.86 -32.96 -20.89
N GLU A 124 17.89 -33.74 -20.40
CA GLU A 124 17.92 -34.41 -19.09
C GLU A 124 18.76 -35.72 -19.12
N GLU A 125 19.11 -36.21 -17.92
CA GLU A 125 19.67 -37.55 -17.55
C GLU A 125 21.16 -37.82 -17.93
N ASP A 126 22.03 -38.47 -17.14
CA ASP A 126 21.93 -39.30 -15.92
C ASP A 126 23.32 -39.41 -15.23
N GLU A 127 23.35 -40.06 -14.07
CA GLU A 127 24.45 -40.35 -13.12
C GLU A 127 25.82 -40.86 -13.66
N GLU A 128 26.94 -40.47 -13.02
CA GLU A 128 27.90 -41.36 -12.31
C GLU A 128 29.28 -40.69 -11.98
N ASP A 129 29.70 -40.92 -10.74
CA ASP A 129 31.04 -41.09 -10.12
C ASP A 129 32.35 -40.61 -10.82
N SER A 130 33.14 -39.81 -10.10
CA SER A 130 34.62 -39.91 -10.07
C SER A 130 35.20 -39.08 -8.92
N ASP A 131 35.87 -39.77 -7.98
CA ASP A 131 36.92 -39.23 -7.11
C ASP A 131 37.95 -38.43 -7.94
N ASP A 132 38.38 -37.28 -7.41
CA ASP A 132 39.78 -36.83 -7.54
C ASP A 132 40.15 -35.93 -6.36
N ASP A 133 41.24 -36.33 -5.71
CA ASP A 133 41.88 -35.79 -4.53
C ASP A 133 43.05 -34.92 -5.03
N ASP A 134 43.05 -33.61 -4.77
CA ASP A 134 44.26 -32.79 -4.97
C ASP A 134 44.50 -31.86 -3.78
N ASP A 135 45.61 -32.19 -3.11
CA ASP A 135 46.19 -31.63 -1.90
C ASP A 135 47.17 -30.51 -2.31
N SER A 136 46.84 -29.26 -1.99
CA SER A 136 47.77 -28.14 -2.17
C SER A 136 47.89 -27.35 -0.87
N ASP A 137 48.95 -27.70 -0.14
CA ASP A 137 49.50 -27.06 1.05
C ASP A 137 49.97 -25.62 0.74
N ASP A 138 49.39 -24.62 1.40
CA ASP A 138 50.00 -23.29 1.58
C ASP A 138 50.06 -22.97 3.08
N ASP A 139 51.29 -22.91 3.58
CA ASP A 139 51.71 -22.71 4.96
C ASP A 139 51.16 -21.37 5.51
N SER A 140 50.02 -21.37 6.23
CA SER A 140 49.61 -20.31 7.21
C SER A 140 48.31 -20.53 8.05
N ASP A 141 47.67 -21.72 8.12
CA ASP A 141 46.28 -21.81 8.68
C ASP A 141 46.01 -22.82 9.83
N ALA A 142 47.03 -23.19 10.62
CA ALA A 142 46.90 -24.23 11.66
C ALA A 142 45.97 -23.88 12.86
N GLU A 143 45.62 -22.60 13.06
CA GLU A 143 44.71 -22.18 14.14
C GLU A 143 43.23 -22.20 13.71
N LEU A 144 42.94 -22.01 12.42
CA LEU A 144 41.60 -21.84 11.87
C LEU A 144 40.92 -23.20 11.57
N GLN A 145 41.69 -24.21 11.17
CA GLN A 145 41.19 -25.59 11.00
C GLN A 145 40.68 -26.21 12.32
N ARG A 146 41.32 -25.91 13.46
CA ARG A 146 40.84 -26.33 14.79
C ARG A 146 39.54 -25.64 15.19
N GLU A 147 39.30 -24.43 14.69
CA GLU A 147 38.04 -23.71 14.88
C GLU A 147 36.95 -24.29 13.96
N LEU A 148 37.27 -24.63 12.72
CA LEU A 148 36.35 -25.29 11.78
C LEU A 148 35.95 -26.70 12.23
N ASP A 149 36.85 -27.49 12.79
CA ASP A 149 36.53 -28.81 13.36
C ASP A 149 35.63 -28.71 14.59
N ARG A 150 35.82 -27.65 15.40
CA ARG A 150 34.92 -27.36 16.51
C ARG A 150 33.53 -26.96 16.00
N VAL A 151 33.44 -26.18 14.92
CA VAL A 151 32.16 -25.80 14.27
C VAL A 151 31.50 -27.00 13.58
N ARG A 152 32.26 -27.90 12.93
CA ARG A 152 31.73 -29.13 12.32
C ARG A 152 31.18 -30.07 13.38
N ARG A 153 31.92 -30.30 14.47
CA ARG A 153 31.47 -31.13 15.59
C ARG A 153 30.24 -30.54 16.29
N GLU A 154 30.19 -29.21 16.46
CA GLU A 154 29.02 -28.53 17.02
C GLU A 154 27.79 -28.65 16.09
N ARG A 155 27.98 -28.51 14.77
CA ARG A 155 26.91 -28.71 13.78
C ARG A 155 26.43 -30.15 13.72
N GLU A 156 27.32 -31.13 13.80
CA GLU A 156 26.97 -32.55 13.83
C GLU A 156 26.20 -32.92 15.11
N GLU A 157 26.61 -32.40 16.27
CA GLU A 157 25.87 -32.59 17.53
C GLU A 157 24.49 -31.93 17.47
N ARG A 158 24.36 -30.75 16.84
CA ARG A 158 23.06 -30.09 16.64
C ARG A 158 22.16 -30.88 15.69
N LYS A 159 22.70 -31.34 14.56
CA LYS A 159 21.97 -32.17 13.58
C LYS A 159 21.53 -33.50 14.20
N LYS A 160 22.38 -34.14 15.01
CA LYS A 160 22.05 -35.38 15.72
C LYS A 160 20.97 -35.18 16.79
N LYS A 161 20.93 -34.02 17.46
CA LYS A 161 19.85 -33.66 18.38
C LYS A 161 18.53 -33.41 17.64
N GLU A 162 18.58 -32.70 16.52
CA GLU A 162 17.41 -32.43 15.67
C GLU A 162 16.84 -33.72 15.05
N GLU A 163 17.69 -34.63 14.57
CA GLU A 163 17.25 -35.94 14.06
C GLU A 163 16.67 -36.84 15.16
N ALA A 164 17.22 -36.79 16.37
CA ALA A 164 16.66 -37.51 17.52
C ALA A 164 15.30 -36.93 17.96
N GLU A 165 15.12 -35.62 17.88
CA GLU A 165 13.84 -34.95 18.16
C GLU A 165 12.79 -35.27 17.10
N ARG A 166 13.16 -35.24 15.81
CA ARG A 166 12.27 -35.63 14.70
C ARG A 166 11.83 -37.10 14.81
N LEU A 167 12.75 -38.01 15.12
CA LEU A 167 12.43 -39.41 15.36
C LEU A 167 11.49 -39.60 16.54
N LYS A 168 11.62 -38.79 17.59
CA LYS A 168 10.73 -38.82 18.74
C LYS A 168 9.34 -38.30 18.39
N GLU A 169 9.24 -37.22 17.62
CA GLU A 169 7.96 -36.68 17.14
C GLU A 169 7.25 -37.67 16.20
N GLU A 170 7.99 -38.36 15.32
CA GLU A 170 7.46 -39.43 14.48
C GLU A 170 6.96 -40.62 15.31
N GLN A 171 7.65 -40.99 16.39
CA GLN A 171 7.21 -42.03 17.32
C GLN A 171 5.94 -41.61 18.08
N GLU A 172 5.89 -40.39 18.62
CA GLU A 172 4.72 -39.85 19.29
C GLU A 172 3.50 -39.75 18.34
N ALA A 173 3.73 -39.36 17.08
CA ALA A 173 2.70 -39.34 16.05
C ALA A 173 2.21 -40.76 15.70
N ARG A 174 3.12 -41.74 15.65
CA ARG A 174 2.77 -43.15 15.41
C ARG A 174 1.97 -43.73 16.57
N GLU A 175 2.36 -43.45 17.82
CA GLU A 175 1.62 -43.86 19.02
C GLU A 175 0.23 -43.22 19.08
N ARG A 176 0.12 -41.93 18.75
CA ARG A 176 -1.17 -41.22 18.66
C ARG A 176 -2.08 -41.84 17.61
N ASN A 177 -1.54 -42.19 16.44
CA ASN A 177 -2.32 -42.85 15.39
C ASN A 177 -2.74 -44.27 15.78
N ILE A 178 -1.91 -45.02 16.51
CA ILE A 178 -2.28 -46.35 17.01
C ILE A 178 -3.36 -46.24 18.10
N ALA A 179 -3.25 -45.27 19.01
CA ALA A 179 -4.20 -45.08 20.10
C ALA A 179 -5.54 -44.50 19.65
N LEU A 180 -5.53 -43.59 18.66
CA LEU A 180 -6.72 -42.85 18.24
C LEU A 180 -7.29 -43.30 16.89
N GLY A 181 -6.54 -44.08 16.11
CA GLY A 181 -6.92 -44.54 14.78
C GLY A 181 -7.92 -45.70 14.76
N ASN A 182 -8.23 -46.31 15.91
CA ASN A 182 -9.27 -47.33 16.01
C ASN A 182 -10.62 -46.73 16.48
N PRO A 183 -11.56 -46.44 15.55
CA PRO A 183 -12.87 -45.89 15.88
C PRO A 183 -13.77 -46.87 16.64
N LEU A 184 -13.41 -48.16 16.75
CA LEU A 184 -14.17 -49.17 17.48
C LEU A 184 -13.87 -49.18 18.99
N LEU A 185 -12.64 -48.81 19.39
CA LEU A 185 -12.25 -48.71 20.81
C LEU A 185 -12.66 -47.38 21.44
N ASN A 186 -12.72 -46.31 20.64
CA ASN A 186 -13.14 -44.99 21.10
C ASN A 186 -14.65 -44.82 20.84
N LYS A 187 -15.50 -45.33 21.75
CA LYS A 187 -16.96 -45.18 21.69
C LYS A 187 -17.33 -43.69 21.59
N GLN A 188 -17.59 -43.23 20.38
CA GLN A 188 -18.21 -41.93 20.13
C GLN A 188 -19.71 -42.11 20.35
N ASP A 189 -20.28 -41.46 21.36
CA ASP A 189 -21.73 -41.45 21.56
C ASP A 189 -22.38 -40.67 20.40
N PHE A 190 -22.89 -41.39 19.38
CA PHE A 190 -23.52 -40.84 18.17
C PHE A 190 -24.91 -40.20 18.39
N ASN A 191 -25.24 -39.80 19.62
CA ASN A 191 -26.41 -38.97 19.87
C ASN A 191 -26.10 -37.54 19.39
N MET A 192 -26.29 -37.30 18.08
CA MET A 192 -26.28 -35.96 17.50
C MET A 192 -27.37 -35.14 18.18
N LYS A 193 -26.98 -34.36 19.19
CA LYS A 193 -27.85 -33.44 19.91
C LYS A 193 -28.28 -32.37 18.91
N ARG A 194 -29.47 -32.53 18.33
CA ARG A 194 -30.07 -31.57 17.40
C ARG A 194 -30.06 -30.21 18.08
N ARG A 195 -29.28 -29.28 17.54
CA ARG A 195 -29.12 -27.95 18.12
C ARG A 195 -30.47 -27.22 17.96
N TRP A 196 -30.84 -26.41 18.93
CA TRP A 196 -32.06 -25.59 18.83
C TRP A 196 -32.09 -24.71 17.57
N ASP A 197 -30.89 -24.32 17.10
CA ASP A 197 -30.67 -23.58 15.86
C ASP A 197 -30.85 -24.41 14.60
N ASP A 198 -30.91 -25.75 14.65
CA ASP A 198 -30.85 -26.63 13.47
C ASP A 198 -32.11 -26.55 12.61
N ASP A 199 -33.26 -26.26 13.22
CA ASP A 199 -34.57 -26.11 12.58
C ASP A 199 -34.90 -24.66 12.17
N VAL A 200 -33.92 -23.97 11.60
CA VAL A 200 -34.09 -22.61 11.09
C VAL A 200 -33.80 -22.63 9.60
N VAL A 201 -34.77 -22.20 8.81
CA VAL A 201 -34.72 -22.21 7.33
C VAL A 201 -33.64 -21.32 6.73
N PHE A 202 -33.10 -20.37 7.50
CA PHE A 202 -32.00 -19.52 7.09
C PHE A 202 -30.84 -19.57 8.08
N LYS A 203 -29.62 -19.78 7.58
CA LYS A 203 -28.38 -19.78 8.37
C LYS A 203 -27.46 -18.65 7.92
N ASN A 204 -26.74 -18.05 8.86
CA ASN A 204 -25.57 -17.19 8.58
C ASN A 204 -25.80 -16.02 7.60
N GLN A 205 -26.98 -15.39 7.60
CA GLN A 205 -27.33 -14.32 6.65
C GLN A 205 -26.41 -13.08 6.69
N ALA A 206 -25.86 -12.76 7.87
CA ALA A 206 -24.99 -11.59 8.08
C ALA A 206 -23.49 -11.94 8.05
N ARG A 207 -23.11 -13.17 7.67
CA ARG A 207 -21.70 -13.55 7.61
C ARG A 207 -21.01 -12.74 6.51
N GLY A 208 -20.01 -11.94 6.88
CA GLY A 208 -19.25 -11.09 5.96
C GLY A 208 -19.90 -9.74 5.62
N THR A 209 -20.93 -9.29 6.34
CA THR A 209 -21.49 -7.93 6.16
C THR A 209 -20.77 -6.87 7.00
N GLU A 210 -19.73 -7.26 7.74
CA GLU A 210 -19.05 -6.42 8.73
C GLU A 210 -18.41 -5.18 8.10
N ASP A 211 -18.00 -5.26 6.84
CA ASP A 211 -17.32 -4.17 6.12
C ASP A 211 -18.28 -3.26 5.35
N LYS A 212 -19.55 -3.69 5.17
CA LYS A 212 -20.59 -2.94 4.46
C LYS A 212 -21.06 -1.78 5.35
N GLY A 213 -20.40 -0.63 5.20
CA GLY A 213 -20.70 0.62 5.92
C GLY A 213 -19.59 1.10 6.86
N LYS A 214 -18.50 0.33 7.01
CA LYS A 214 -17.29 0.77 7.73
C LYS A 214 -16.31 1.53 6.83
N LYS A 215 -16.42 1.40 5.51
CA LYS A 215 -15.58 2.13 4.57
C LYS A 215 -15.84 3.63 4.71
N LYS A 216 -14.77 4.39 4.94
CA LYS A 216 -14.80 5.85 5.04
C LYS A 216 -14.70 6.42 3.63
N GLU A 217 -15.78 6.32 2.88
CA GLU A 217 -15.87 6.88 1.53
C GLU A 217 -16.47 8.28 1.62
N PHE A 218 -15.81 9.26 0.98
CA PHE A 218 -16.38 10.58 0.79
C PHE A 218 -17.06 10.62 -0.58
N VAL A 219 -18.36 10.96 -0.59
CA VAL A 219 -19.14 11.13 -1.80
C VAL A 219 -19.45 12.61 -1.98
N ASN A 220 -18.98 13.21 -3.08
CA ASN A 220 -19.30 14.58 -3.47
C ASN A 220 -20.71 14.68 -4.09
N ASP A 221 -21.71 14.26 -3.32
CA ASP A 221 -23.14 14.32 -3.68
C ASP A 221 -23.96 14.50 -2.40
N LEU A 222 -24.74 15.58 -2.33
CA LEU A 222 -25.52 15.93 -1.16
C LEU A 222 -26.67 14.96 -0.85
N LEU A 223 -27.18 14.23 -1.83
CA LEU A 223 -28.30 13.29 -1.64
C LEU A 223 -27.82 11.85 -1.47
N ARG A 224 -26.70 11.49 -2.11
CA ARG A 224 -26.17 10.12 -2.07
C ARG A 224 -25.09 9.90 -1.02
N SER A 225 -24.59 10.97 -0.40
CA SER A 225 -23.66 10.87 0.73
C SER A 225 -24.24 10.03 1.87
N ASP A 226 -23.38 9.24 2.52
CA ASP A 226 -23.72 8.50 3.73
C ASP A 226 -24.28 9.40 4.83
N PHE A 227 -23.82 10.66 4.89
CA PHE A 227 -24.37 11.65 5.81
C PHE A 227 -25.87 11.85 5.55
N HIS A 228 -26.26 12.06 4.29
CA HIS A 228 -27.65 12.32 3.92
C HIS A 228 -28.52 11.08 4.10
N ARG A 229 -28.02 9.89 3.73
CA ARG A 229 -28.74 8.62 3.97
C ARG A 229 -29.02 8.40 5.47
N ARG A 230 -28.02 8.63 6.33
CA ARG A 230 -28.17 8.54 7.79
C ARG A 230 -29.09 9.62 8.34
N PHE A 231 -29.03 10.84 7.80
CA PHE A 231 -29.93 11.93 8.16
C PHE A 231 -31.39 11.57 7.85
N MET A 232 -31.66 11.12 6.61
CA MET A 232 -33.01 10.72 6.21
C MET A 232 -33.52 9.54 7.01
N SER A 233 -32.72 8.50 7.22
CA SER A 233 -33.09 7.36 8.08
C SER A 233 -33.39 7.76 9.54
N LYS A 234 -32.82 8.86 10.04
CA LYS A 234 -33.00 9.33 11.41
C LYS A 234 -34.24 10.22 11.56
N TYR A 235 -34.49 11.10 10.60
CA TYR A 235 -35.52 12.14 10.70
C TYR A 235 -36.78 11.86 9.88
N VAL A 236 -36.73 10.87 8.98
CA VAL A 236 -37.87 10.40 8.19
C VAL A 236 -38.02 8.90 8.47
N ARG A 237 -39.21 8.50 8.94
CA ARG A 237 -39.52 7.12 9.31
C ARG A 237 -40.37 6.44 8.26
#